data_AF-A0A6D2HRQ2-F1
#
_entry.id   AF-A0A6D2HRQ2-F1
#
_cell.length_a   1.000
_cell.length_b   1.000
_cell.length_c   1.000
_cell.angle_alpha   90.00
_cell.angle_beta   90.00
_cell.angle_gamma   90.00
#
_symmetry.space_group_name_H-M   'P 1'
#
loop_
_entity.id
_entity.type
_entity.pdbx_description
1 polymer ?
#
loop_
_entity_poly.entity_id
_entity_poly.type
_entity_poly.pdbx_seq_one_letter_code
_entity_poly.pdbx_strand_id
1 'polypeptide(L)'
;MEGEKRKRSKVKDEKVPFYKLFSFADRKDIGLMTVGTISAVANGLTQPLLTLLFGQIVNAFGSFDIFKEVSKIAVKILYLAAYACLFSFLQVSCWVVTGERQSTRIRSLYLKTILRQDIEFFDTETSTGEVIGRMSGDTVLIQDAMGEKVGKFLQLMATFFGGFVVAFIRGWELTLILLVCIPLIVP
;
A
#
# COMPACT_ATOMS: atom_id res chain seq x y z
N MET A 1 -44.15 12.45 -24.73
CA MET A 1 -43.39 11.33 -24.12
C MET A 1 -41.91 11.31 -24.53
N GLU A 2 -41.27 12.48 -24.71
CA GLU A 2 -39.83 12.56 -25.05
C GLU A 2 -39.03 13.53 -24.14
N GLY A 3 -39.68 14.20 -23.18
CA GLY A 3 -39.05 15.23 -22.35
C GLY A 3 -38.38 14.73 -21.06
N GLU A 4 -38.67 13.52 -20.59
CA GLU A 4 -38.24 13.05 -19.26
C GLU A 4 -36.94 12.25 -19.24
N LYS A 5 -36.45 11.77 -20.40
CA LYS A 5 -35.20 11.00 -20.47
C LYS A 5 -33.92 11.83 -20.35
N ARG A 6 -34.02 13.16 -20.18
CA ARG A 6 -32.87 14.09 -20.09
C ARG A 6 -32.39 14.39 -18.66
N LYS A 7 -33.05 13.86 -17.63
CA LYS A 7 -32.61 13.93 -16.23
C LYS A 7 -31.97 12.63 -15.71
N ARG A 8 -31.32 11.84 -16.58
CA ARG A 8 -30.19 11.02 -16.11
C ARG A 8 -29.14 12.01 -15.61
N SER A 9 -29.22 12.33 -14.32
CA SER A 9 -28.21 13.06 -13.58
C SER A 9 -26.86 12.49 -14.00
N LYS A 10 -26.04 13.34 -14.61
CA LYS A 10 -24.61 13.12 -14.67
C LYS A 10 -24.18 12.99 -13.22
N VAL A 11 -24.07 11.77 -12.70
CA VAL A 11 -23.22 11.50 -11.54
C VAL A 11 -21.85 11.90 -12.03
N LYS A 12 -21.46 13.14 -11.73
CA LYS A 12 -20.08 13.58 -11.91
C LYS A 12 -19.26 12.54 -11.15
N ASP A 13 -18.25 11.97 -11.80
CA ASP A 13 -17.15 11.29 -11.12
C ASP A 13 -16.45 12.34 -10.23
N GLU A 14 -17.11 12.74 -9.15
CA GLU A 14 -16.57 13.60 -8.13
C GLU A 14 -15.63 12.70 -7.34
N LYS A 15 -14.38 12.65 -7.80
CA LYS A 15 -13.30 11.94 -7.15
C LYS A 15 -13.20 12.46 -5.73
N VAL A 16 -13.72 11.68 -4.78
CA VAL A 16 -13.55 11.97 -3.37
C VAL A 16 -12.06 11.91 -3.05
N PRO A 17 -11.52 12.93 -2.39
CA PRO A 17 -10.09 12.96 -2.13
C PRO A 17 -9.72 11.86 -1.12
N PHE A 18 -8.59 11.19 -1.37
CA PHE A 18 -8.16 9.98 -0.64
C PHE A 18 -8.10 10.17 0.88
N TYR A 19 -7.80 11.37 1.36
CA TYR A 19 -7.76 11.67 2.79
C TYR A 19 -9.13 11.55 3.48
N LYS A 20 -10.24 11.78 2.75
CA LYS A 20 -11.59 11.61 3.31
C LYS A 20 -11.90 10.15 3.61
N LEU A 21 -11.19 9.20 3.00
CA LEU A 21 -11.31 7.78 3.31
C LEU A 21 -10.87 7.46 4.75
N PHE A 22 -9.90 8.22 5.27
CA PHE A 22 -9.43 8.11 6.65
C PHE A 22 -10.20 9.01 7.64
N SER A 23 -11.22 9.73 7.19
CA SER A 23 -12.01 10.63 8.05
C SER A 23 -12.73 9.90 9.20
N PHE A 24 -12.91 8.58 9.11
CA PHE A 24 -13.57 7.76 10.11
C PHE A 24 -12.60 7.11 11.12
N ALA A 25 -11.31 7.46 11.04
CA ALA A 25 -10.25 6.90 11.88
C ALA A 25 -10.42 7.33 13.34
N ASP A 26 -10.43 6.37 14.27
CA ASP A 26 -10.32 6.67 15.70
C ASP A 26 -8.88 7.00 16.09
N ARG A 27 -8.69 7.61 17.28
CA ARG A 27 -7.35 7.90 17.83
C ARG A 27 -6.46 6.66 17.93
N LYS A 28 -7.04 5.49 18.16
CA LYS A 28 -6.32 4.20 18.17
C LYS A 28 -5.86 3.80 16.77
N ASP A 29 -6.70 4.00 15.76
CA ASP A 29 -6.39 3.70 14.37
C ASP A 29 -5.25 4.60 13.86
N ILE A 30 -5.23 5.87 14.24
CA ILE A 30 -4.11 6.78 13.95
C ILE A 30 -2.80 6.24 14.55
N GLY A 31 -2.84 5.75 15.80
CA GLY A 31 -1.69 5.11 16.42
C GLY A 31 -1.19 3.90 15.63
N LEU A 32 -2.08 2.97 15.26
CA LEU A 32 -1.72 1.81 14.44
C LEU A 32 -1.18 2.21 13.06
N MET A 33 -1.75 3.24 12.42
CA MET A 33 -1.26 3.76 11.14
C MET A 33 0.15 4.33 11.26
N THR A 34 0.47 5.07 12.32
CA THR A 34 1.84 5.59 12.51
C THR A 34 2.86 4.47 12.71
N VAL A 35 2.53 3.44 13.49
CA VAL A 35 3.41 2.27 13.67
C VAL A 35 3.55 1.48 12.37
N GLY A 36 2.44 1.29 11.64
CA GLY A 36 2.41 0.60 10.35
C GLY A 36 3.18 1.34 9.25
N THR A 37 3.15 2.67 9.22
CA THR A 37 3.92 3.50 8.27
C THR A 37 5.42 3.42 8.54
N ILE A 38 5.85 3.57 9.80
CA ILE A 38 7.27 3.42 10.19
C ILE A 38 7.77 2.03 9.83
N SER A 39 6.97 1.00 10.12
CA SER A 39 7.31 -0.39 9.80
C SER A 39 7.35 -0.66 8.29
N ALA A 40 6.48 -0.02 7.51
CA ALA A 40 6.49 -0.10 6.05
C ALA A 40 7.78 0.47 5.44
N VAL A 41 8.26 1.61 5.96
CA VAL A 41 9.50 2.24 5.51
C VAL A 41 10.70 1.33 5.84
N ALA A 42 10.76 0.84 7.09
CA ALA A 42 11.75 -0.12 7.54
C ALA A 42 11.80 -1.37 6.62
N ASN A 43 10.64 -1.96 6.35
CA ASN A 43 10.53 -3.13 5.49
C ASN A 43 10.94 -2.83 4.03
N GLY A 44 10.60 -1.65 3.50
CA GLY A 44 10.98 -1.23 2.14
C GLY A 44 12.49 -1.12 1.93
N LEU A 45 13.24 -0.67 2.95
CA LEU A 45 14.70 -0.59 2.89
C LEU A 45 15.40 -1.95 2.87
N THR A 46 14.71 -3.03 3.24
CA THR A 46 15.25 -4.40 3.20
C THR A 46 15.67 -4.79 1.78
N GLN A 47 14.89 -4.42 0.76
CA GLN A 47 15.16 -4.81 -0.63
C GLN A 47 16.49 -4.21 -1.15
N PRO A 48 16.74 -2.90 -1.07
CA PRO A 48 18.04 -2.32 -1.41
C PRO A 48 19.21 -2.88 -0.58
N LEU A 49 19.00 -3.14 0.72
CA LEU A 49 20.04 -3.72 1.58
C LEU A 49 20.43 -5.12 1.15
N LEU A 50 19.45 -5.95 0.77
CA LEU A 50 19.70 -7.30 0.26
C LEU A 50 20.52 -7.27 -1.02
N THR A 51 20.21 -6.35 -1.95
CA THR A 51 21.01 -6.15 -3.16
C THR A 51 22.47 -5.78 -2.84
N LEU A 52 22.69 -4.95 -1.81
CA LEU A 52 24.04 -4.58 -1.38
C LEU A 52 24.81 -5.76 -0.78
N LEU A 53 24.16 -6.59 0.04
CA LEU A 53 24.77 -7.81 0.58
C LEU A 53 25.08 -8.82 -0.53
N PHE A 54 24.21 -8.94 -1.53
CA PHE A 54 24.47 -9.77 -2.71
C PHE A 54 25.72 -9.29 -3.47
N GLY A 55 25.87 -7.98 -3.67
CA GLY A 55 27.09 -7.41 -4.24
C GLY A 55 28.36 -7.75 -3.44
N GLN A 56 28.28 -7.81 -2.10
CA GLN A 56 29.39 -8.25 -1.26
C GLN A 56 29.72 -9.73 -1.45
N ILE A 57 28.71 -10.59 -1.65
CA ILE A 57 28.92 -12.01 -1.95
C ILE A 57 29.67 -12.17 -3.27
N VAL A 58 29.22 -11.45 -4.31
CA VAL A 58 29.88 -11.47 -5.63
C VAL A 58 31.34 -11.04 -5.51
N ASN A 59 31.63 -10.00 -4.72
CA ASN A 59 33.00 -9.55 -4.48
C ASN A 59 33.83 -10.56 -3.66
N ALA A 60 33.22 -11.27 -2.72
CA ALA A 60 33.89 -12.28 -1.89
C ALA A 60 34.36 -13.48 -2.71
N PHE A 61 33.69 -13.85 -3.79
CA PHE A 61 34.16 -14.90 -4.71
C PHE A 61 35.50 -14.57 -5.38
N GLY A 62 35.86 -13.28 -5.49
CA GLY A 62 37.16 -12.85 -6.02
C GLY A 62 38.30 -12.81 -4.99
N SER A 63 38.03 -13.18 -3.73
CA SER A 63 39.00 -13.10 -2.63
C SER A 63 39.61 -14.47 -2.29
N PHE A 64 40.82 -14.48 -1.71
CA PHE A 64 41.54 -15.72 -1.37
C PHE A 64 40.84 -16.54 -0.27
N ASP A 65 40.12 -15.89 0.65
CA ASP A 65 39.44 -16.50 1.81
C ASP A 65 37.90 -16.50 1.68
N ILE A 66 37.39 -17.08 0.60
CA ILE A 66 35.96 -17.08 0.24
C ILE A 66 35.07 -17.57 1.39
N PHE A 67 35.41 -18.70 2.01
CA PHE A 67 34.57 -19.32 3.05
C PHE A 67 34.37 -18.41 4.27
N LYS A 68 35.40 -17.67 4.67
CA LYS A 68 35.35 -16.79 5.84
C LYS A 68 34.51 -15.55 5.56
N GLU A 69 34.64 -14.95 4.38
CA GLU A 69 33.87 -13.77 4.00
C GLU A 69 32.40 -14.10 3.71
N VAL A 70 32.14 -15.19 2.99
CA VAL A 70 30.76 -15.65 2.74
C VAL A 70 30.05 -16.02 4.04
N SER A 71 30.73 -16.68 4.99
CA SER A 71 30.15 -17.01 6.30
C SER A 71 29.73 -15.75 7.09
N LYS A 72 30.55 -14.70 7.09
CA LYS A 72 30.18 -13.41 7.71
C LYS A 72 28.98 -12.76 7.03
N ILE A 73 28.93 -12.78 5.69
CA ILE A 73 27.82 -12.18 4.95
C ILE A 73 26.53 -12.98 5.16
N ALA A 74 26.60 -14.32 5.23
CA ALA A 74 25.45 -15.18 5.52
C ALA A 74 24.81 -14.84 6.87
N VAL A 75 25.62 -14.60 7.91
CA VAL A 75 25.12 -14.15 9.23
C VAL A 75 24.42 -12.79 9.13
N LYS A 76 24.95 -11.84 8.32
CA LYS A 76 24.27 -10.55 8.08
C LYS A 76 22.92 -10.71 7.39
N ILE A 77 22.82 -11.62 6.41
CA ILE A 77 21.56 -11.94 5.73
C ILE A 77 20.56 -12.54 6.72
N LEU A 78 21.00 -13.39 7.65
CA LEU A 78 20.14 -13.96 8.69
C LEU A 78 19.56 -12.87 9.60
N TYR A 79 20.39 -11.94 10.07
CA TYR A 79 19.92 -10.79 10.87
C TYR A 79 18.96 -9.90 10.08
N LEU A 80 19.25 -9.65 8.79
CA LEU A 80 18.37 -8.87 7.91
C LEU A 80 17.02 -9.57 7.70
N ALA A 81 17.01 -10.90 7.55
CA ALA A 81 15.79 -11.67 7.41
C ALA A 81 14.93 -11.64 8.67
N ALA A 82 15.55 -11.75 9.85
CA ALA A 82 14.84 -11.62 11.13
C ALA A 82 14.22 -10.22 11.30
N TYR A 83 14.98 -9.17 10.95
CA TYR A 83 14.49 -7.79 10.90
C TYR A 83 13.30 -7.66 9.94
N ALA A 84 13.44 -8.12 8.70
CA ALA A 84 12.41 -8.01 7.67
C ALA A 84 11.13 -8.75 8.07
N CYS A 85 11.26 -9.93 8.68
CA CYS A 85 10.12 -10.70 9.18
C CYS A 85 9.34 -9.91 10.23
N LEU A 86 10.03 -9.35 11.24
CA LEU A 86 9.41 -8.56 12.30
C LEU A 86 8.68 -7.33 11.76
N PHE A 87 9.35 -6.53 10.94
CA PHE A 87 8.78 -5.29 10.40
C PHE A 87 7.68 -5.55 9.37
N SER A 88 7.81 -6.60 8.54
CA SER A 88 6.76 -7.01 7.61
C SER A 88 5.51 -7.50 8.33
N PHE A 89 5.68 -8.26 9.42
CA PHE A 89 4.55 -8.70 10.23
C PHE A 89 3.83 -7.50 10.86
N LEU A 90 4.57 -6.62 11.53
CA LEU A 90 3.99 -5.41 12.15
C LEU A 90 3.29 -4.52 11.12
N GLN A 91 3.91 -4.30 9.95
CA GLN A 91 3.33 -3.52 8.87
C GLN A 91 1.97 -4.10 8.44
N VAL A 92 1.94 -5.37 8.05
CA VAL A 92 0.72 -6.01 7.51
C VAL A 92 -0.36 -6.08 8.59
N SER A 93 -0.01 -6.51 9.80
CA SER A 93 -0.97 -6.60 10.90
C SER A 93 -1.57 -5.24 11.27
N CYS A 94 -0.76 -4.18 11.39
CA CYS A 94 -1.27 -2.85 11.74
C CYS A 94 -2.20 -2.28 10.67
N TRP A 95 -1.86 -2.43 9.39
CA TRP A 95 -2.67 -1.92 8.28
C TRP A 95 -3.97 -2.72 8.11
N VAL A 96 -3.91 -4.06 8.13
CA VAL A 96 -5.10 -4.91 8.02
C VAL A 96 -6.07 -4.64 9.17
N VAL A 97 -5.60 -4.63 10.42
CA VAL A 97 -6.45 -4.35 11.59
C VAL A 97 -7.11 -2.97 11.49
N THR A 98 -6.39 -1.97 11.01
CA THR A 98 -6.96 -0.63 10.81
C THR A 98 -8.02 -0.61 9.71
N GLY A 99 -7.76 -1.29 8.59
CA GLY A 99 -8.71 -1.42 7.48
C GLY A 99 -10.02 -2.09 7.89
N GLU A 100 -9.94 -3.22 8.62
CA GLU A 100 -11.10 -3.95 9.14
C GLU A 100 -11.99 -3.08 10.05
N ARG A 101 -11.37 -2.36 10.99
CA ARG A 101 -12.07 -1.49 11.95
C ARG A 101 -12.81 -0.36 11.25
N GLN A 102 -12.13 0.31 10.31
CA GLN A 102 -12.71 1.42 9.56
C GLN A 102 -13.81 0.96 8.60
N SER A 103 -13.59 -0.15 7.88
CA SER A 103 -14.59 -0.77 6.99
C SER A 103 -15.87 -1.13 7.74
N THR A 104 -15.75 -1.80 8.89
CA THR A 104 -16.90 -2.17 9.73
C THR A 104 -17.69 -0.94 10.19
N ARG A 105 -16.99 0.12 10.57
CA ARG A 105 -17.62 1.38 10.98
C ARG A 105 -18.36 2.04 9.82
N ILE A 106 -17.73 2.15 8.65
CA ILE A 106 -18.34 2.69 7.43
C ILE A 106 -19.59 1.89 7.08
N ARG A 107 -19.51 0.56 7.09
CA ARG A 107 -20.65 -0.34 6.82
C ARG A 107 -21.81 -0.10 7.78
N SER A 108 -21.56 0.08 9.08
CA SER A 108 -22.60 0.36 10.08
C SER A 108 -23.29 1.73 9.88
N LEU A 109 -22.50 2.77 9.56
CA LEU A 109 -23.01 4.12 9.28
C LEU A 109 -23.81 4.15 7.98
N TYR A 110 -23.32 3.45 6.95
CA TYR A 110 -23.97 3.33 5.65
C TYR A 110 -25.35 2.67 5.81
N LEU A 111 -25.43 1.53 6.52
CA LEU A 111 -26.70 0.86 6.82
C LEU A 111 -27.65 1.77 7.60
N LYS A 112 -27.17 2.44 8.65
CA LYS A 112 -27.98 3.35 9.46
C LYS A 112 -28.56 4.51 8.65
N THR A 113 -27.82 5.00 7.66
CA THR A 113 -28.25 6.10 6.79
C THR A 113 -29.30 5.63 5.79
N ILE A 114 -29.07 4.47 5.16
CA ILE A 114 -30.04 3.87 4.22
C ILE A 114 -31.37 3.57 4.90
N LEU A 115 -31.35 3.04 6.13
CA LEU A 115 -32.58 2.74 6.88
C LEU A 115 -33.39 4.00 7.27
N ARG A 116 -32.81 5.20 7.13
CA ARG A 116 -33.48 6.49 7.40
C ARG A 116 -33.93 7.21 6.13
N GLN A 117 -33.70 6.62 4.96
CA GLN A 117 -34.01 7.22 3.68
C GLN A 117 -35.49 6.98 3.33
N ASP A 118 -36.13 7.95 2.66
CA ASP A 118 -37.55 7.88 2.31
C ASP A 118 -37.85 6.80 1.25
N ILE A 119 -39.08 6.30 1.25
CA ILE A 119 -39.55 5.22 0.34
C ILE A 119 -39.42 5.64 -1.14
N GLU A 120 -39.53 6.94 -1.45
CA GLU A 120 -39.34 7.47 -2.80
C GLU A 120 -37.92 7.22 -3.35
N PHE A 121 -36.89 7.17 -2.49
CA PHE A 121 -35.52 6.83 -2.90
C PHE A 121 -35.40 5.37 -3.37
N PHE A 122 -36.09 4.47 -2.69
CA PHE A 122 -36.11 3.04 -3.02
C PHE A 122 -36.96 2.72 -4.25
N ASP A 123 -37.91 3.61 -4.60
CA ASP A 123 -38.80 3.43 -5.76
C ASP A 123 -38.25 4.14 -7.03
N THR A 124 -37.50 5.24 -6.86
CA THR A 124 -37.08 6.11 -7.99
C THR A 124 -35.61 5.94 -8.41
N GLU A 125 -34.69 5.68 -7.47
CA GLU A 125 -33.25 5.81 -7.72
C GLU A 125 -32.46 4.49 -7.59
N THR A 126 -32.92 3.47 -6.85
CA THR A 126 -32.16 2.20 -6.69
C THR A 126 -33.00 1.01 -6.25
N SER A 127 -32.85 -0.15 -6.91
CA SER A 127 -33.39 -1.44 -6.43
C SER A 127 -32.75 -1.86 -5.11
N THR A 128 -33.52 -2.36 -4.15
CA THR A 128 -33.03 -2.83 -2.84
C THR A 128 -31.83 -3.78 -2.94
N GLY A 129 -31.78 -4.61 -4.00
CA GLY A 129 -30.66 -5.51 -4.26
C GLY A 129 -29.36 -4.81 -4.68
N GLU A 130 -29.46 -3.71 -5.43
CA GLU A 130 -28.30 -2.90 -5.84
C GLU A 130 -27.71 -2.13 -4.66
N VAL A 131 -28.56 -1.61 -3.75
CA VAL A 131 -28.10 -0.94 -2.51
C VAL A 131 -27.27 -1.88 -1.64
N ILE A 132 -27.72 -3.12 -1.46
CA ILE A 132 -27.03 -4.16 -0.68
C ILE A 132 -25.72 -4.57 -1.39
N GLY A 133 -25.76 -4.71 -2.72
CA GLY A 133 -24.60 -5.01 -3.54
C GLY A 133 -23.50 -3.94 -3.42
N ARG A 134 -23.86 -2.66 -3.53
CA ARG A 134 -22.93 -1.52 -3.39
C ARG A 134 -22.42 -1.39 -1.96
N MET A 135 -23.29 -1.55 -0.96
CA MET A 135 -22.89 -1.59 0.44
C MET A 135 -21.81 -2.64 0.69
N SER A 136 -21.96 -3.84 0.13
CA SER A 136 -21.00 -4.93 0.40
C SER A 136 -19.76 -4.87 -0.49
N GLY A 137 -19.92 -4.54 -1.78
CA GLY A 137 -18.83 -4.46 -2.73
C GLY A 137 -17.91 -3.27 -2.45
N ASP A 138 -18.49 -2.07 -2.33
CA ASP A 138 -17.71 -0.84 -2.17
C ASP A 138 -17.00 -0.81 -0.82
N THR A 139 -17.61 -1.34 0.25
CA THR A 139 -16.94 -1.42 1.57
C THR A 139 -15.76 -2.39 1.56
N VAL A 140 -15.86 -3.52 0.86
CA VAL A 140 -14.73 -4.47 0.72
C VAL A 140 -13.61 -3.85 -0.11
N LEU A 141 -13.93 -3.13 -1.19
CA LEU A 141 -12.92 -2.42 -1.97
C LEU A 141 -12.21 -1.34 -1.15
N ILE A 142 -12.95 -0.60 -0.33
CA ILE A 142 -12.39 0.39 0.60
C ILE A 142 -11.50 -0.28 1.64
N GLN A 143 -11.92 -1.42 2.18
CA GLN A 143 -11.14 -2.20 3.16
C GLN A 143 -9.82 -2.69 2.57
N ASP A 144 -9.83 -3.26 1.37
CA ASP A 144 -8.61 -3.71 0.68
C ASP A 144 -7.67 -2.54 0.38
N ALA A 145 -8.24 -1.43 -0.12
CA ALA A 145 -7.49 -0.22 -0.41
C ALA A 145 -6.79 0.33 0.85
N MET A 146 -7.53 0.46 1.96
CA MET A 146 -6.99 0.99 3.21
C MET A 146 -6.06 0.00 3.93
N GLY A 147 -6.39 -1.28 3.91
CA GLY A 147 -5.76 -2.31 4.75
C GLY A 147 -4.52 -2.96 4.13
N GLU A 148 -4.43 -3.08 2.81
CA GLU A 148 -3.29 -3.72 2.16
C GLU A 148 -2.57 -2.77 1.20
N LYS A 149 -3.31 -2.09 0.32
CA LYS A 149 -2.72 -1.30 -0.76
C LYS A 149 -1.92 -0.10 -0.26
N VAL A 150 -2.41 0.62 0.75
CA VAL A 150 -1.68 1.78 1.31
C VAL A 150 -0.36 1.36 1.96
N GLY A 151 -0.37 0.28 2.74
CA GLY A 151 0.84 -0.26 3.35
C GLY A 151 1.87 -0.67 2.30
N LYS A 152 1.43 -1.36 1.24
CA LYS A 152 2.28 -1.74 0.10
C LYS A 152 2.79 -0.55 -0.68
N PHE A 153 1.96 0.45 -0.94
CA PHE A 153 2.36 1.67 -1.63
C PHE A 153 3.49 2.39 -0.89
N LEU A 154 3.37 2.55 0.43
CA LEU A 154 4.41 3.15 1.26
C LEU A 154 5.71 2.35 1.26
N GLN A 155 5.61 1.01 1.34
CA GLN A 155 6.77 0.14 1.22
C GLN A 155 7.48 0.33 -0.12
N LEU A 156 6.73 0.33 -1.24
CA LEU A 156 7.28 0.50 -2.58
C LEU A 156 7.92 1.87 -2.77
N MET A 157 7.32 2.93 -2.22
CA MET A 157 7.93 4.26 -2.21
C MET A 157 9.24 4.27 -1.41
N ALA A 158 9.27 3.65 -0.23
CA ALA A 158 10.49 3.53 0.56
C ALA A 158 11.58 2.71 -0.15
N THR A 159 11.21 1.59 -0.80
CA THR A 159 12.11 0.81 -1.65
C THR A 159 12.65 1.64 -2.80
N PHE A 160 11.78 2.40 -3.47
CA PHE A 160 12.15 3.23 -4.61
C PHE A 160 13.20 4.28 -4.21
N PHE A 161 12.89 5.11 -3.22
CA PHE A 161 13.83 6.12 -2.75
C PHE A 161 15.09 5.49 -2.14
N GLY A 162 14.96 4.44 -1.33
CA GLY A 162 16.09 3.73 -0.74
C GLY A 162 17.01 3.11 -1.79
N GLY A 163 16.44 2.53 -2.84
CA GLY A 163 17.17 1.95 -3.96
C GLY A 163 17.93 3.02 -4.73
N PHE A 164 17.28 4.15 -5.06
CA PHE A 164 17.93 5.28 -5.70
C PHE A 164 19.10 5.83 -4.88
N VAL A 165 18.89 6.06 -3.58
CA VAL A 165 19.94 6.55 -2.68
C VAL A 165 21.13 5.59 -2.65
N VAL A 166 20.90 4.29 -2.45
CA VAL A 166 21.98 3.29 -2.44
C VAL A 166 22.72 3.22 -3.78
N ALA A 167 21.99 3.32 -4.89
CA ALA A 167 22.55 3.26 -6.22
C ALA A 167 23.47 4.46 -6.51
N PHE A 168 23.01 5.69 -6.22
CA PHE A 168 23.81 6.90 -6.41
C PHE A 168 25.08 6.93 -5.54
N ILE A 169 25.01 6.39 -4.31
CA ILE A 169 26.18 6.31 -3.42
C ILE A 169 27.24 5.33 -3.96
N ARG A 170 26.82 4.20 -4.54
CA ARG A 170 27.76 3.15 -4.99
C ARG A 170 28.40 3.45 -6.35
N GLY A 171 27.70 4.11 -7.26
CA GLY A 171 28.22 4.36 -8.59
C GLY A 171 27.32 5.29 -9.39
N TRP A 172 27.45 6.60 -9.14
CA TRP A 172 26.62 7.62 -9.78
C TRP A 172 26.68 7.60 -11.31
N GLU A 173 27.84 7.31 -11.92
CA GLU A 173 28.00 7.22 -13.38
C GLU A 173 27.16 6.08 -13.98
N LEU A 174 27.24 4.87 -13.42
CA LEU A 174 26.48 3.71 -13.90
C LEU A 174 24.97 3.92 -13.72
N THR A 175 24.57 4.56 -12.62
CA THR A 175 23.14 4.83 -12.37
C THR A 175 22.53 5.85 -13.33
N LEU A 176 23.27 6.89 -13.71
CA LEU A 176 22.78 7.90 -14.65
C LEU A 176 22.58 7.30 -16.04
N ILE A 177 23.51 6.45 -16.48
CA ILE A 177 23.40 5.74 -17.77
C ILE A 177 22.14 4.86 -17.77
N LEU A 178 21.91 4.08 -16.71
CA LEU A 178 20.72 3.23 -16.60
C LEU A 178 19.43 4.05 -16.59
N LEU A 179 19.40 5.20 -15.90
CA LEU A 179 18.21 6.06 -15.82
C LEU A 179 17.81 6.63 -17.18
N VAL A 180 18.78 6.96 -18.03
CA VAL A 180 18.53 7.43 -19.40
C VAL A 180 17.98 6.32 -20.31
N CYS A 181 18.39 5.07 -20.08
CA CYS A 181 17.92 3.92 -20.87
C CYS A 181 16.49 3.48 -20.53
N ILE A 182 16.02 3.67 -19.29
CA ILE A 182 14.67 3.27 -18.84
C ILE A 182 13.54 3.84 -19.73
N PRO A 183 13.46 5.16 -20.00
CA PRO A 183 12.42 5.73 -20.85
C PRO A 183 12.52 5.30 -22.33
N LEU A 184 13.69 4.82 -22.79
CA LEU A 184 13.85 4.32 -24.16
C LEU A 184 13.23 2.91 -24.33
N ILE A 185 13.13 2.14 -23.25
CA ILE A 185 12.65 0.75 -23.25
C ILE A 185 11.13 0.64 -23.10
N VAL A 186 10.49 1.64 -22.48
CA VAL A 186 9.03 1.69 -22.32
C VAL A 186 8.47 2.59 -23.43
N PRO A 187 7.98 2.01 -24.56
CA PRO A 187 7.37 2.80 -25.63
C PRO A 187 6.04 3.44 -25.20
#